data_AF-A0A5V1PMK3-F1
#
_entry.id   AF-A0A5V1PMK3-F1
#
_cell.length_a   1.000
_cell.length_b   1.000
_cell.length_c   1.000
_cell.angle_alpha   90.00
_cell.angle_beta   90.00
_cell.angle_gamma   90.00
#
_symmetry.space_group_name_H-M   'P 1'
#
loop_
_entity.id
_entity.type
_entity.pdbx_description
1 polymer ?
#
loop_
_entity_poly.entity_id
_entity_poly.type
_entity_poly.pdbx_seq_one_letter_code
_entity_poly.pdbx_strand_id
1 'polypeptide(L)'
;MMILSIIATVVLLGALFYHRVSLFLSSLILLAWTAALGVAGLWSIWLLVPLAIILVPFNLTPMRKSMISAPVFRGFRKVMPPMSRTEKEAIDAGTTWWEGDLFQGKPDWKKLHNYPQPQLTAEEQAFLDGPVEEACRMANDFQITHELADLPPELWAYLKEHRFFAMIIKKEYGGLEFSAYAQSRVLQKLSGVSGILAITVGVPNSLGPGELLQHYGTEEQKNHYLPRLARGQEIPCFALTSPEAGSDAGAIPDTGVVCMGEWQGQQVLG
;
A
#
# COMPACT_ATOMS: atom_id res chain seq x y z
N MET A 1 -43.80 4.17 -35.93
CA MET A 1 -42.48 3.85 -36.54
C MET A 1 -41.35 4.70 -35.96
N MET A 2 -41.51 6.04 -35.85
CA MET A 2 -40.50 6.92 -35.25
C MET A 2 -40.16 6.63 -33.78
N ILE A 3 -41.15 6.34 -32.93
CA ILE A 3 -40.91 6.00 -31.50
C ILE A 3 -40.10 4.69 -31.39
N LEU A 4 -40.39 3.71 -32.24
CA LEU A 4 -39.67 2.44 -32.26
C LEU A 4 -38.22 2.61 -32.69
N SER A 5 -37.92 3.50 -33.65
CA SER A 5 -36.53 3.77 -34.04
C SER A 5 -35.74 4.53 -32.97
N ILE A 6 -36.39 5.38 -32.18
CA ILE A 6 -35.77 6.01 -31.00
C ILE A 6 -35.43 4.96 -29.94
N ILE A 7 -36.37 4.07 -29.60
CA ILE A 7 -36.14 2.99 -28.63
C ILE A 7 -35.00 2.08 -29.11
N ALA A 8 -35.00 1.69 -30.39
CA ALA A 8 -33.95 0.87 -30.97
C ALA A 8 -32.56 1.56 -30.90
N THR A 9 -32.51 2.88 -31.09
CA THR A 9 -31.26 3.65 -30.95
C THR A 9 -30.77 3.68 -29.50
N VAL A 10 -31.67 3.84 -28.53
CA VAL A 10 -31.33 3.77 -27.09
C VAL A 10 -30.81 2.38 -26.71
N VAL A 11 -31.44 1.32 -27.21
CA VAL A 11 -30.99 -0.07 -27.00
C VAL A 11 -29.61 -0.30 -27.63
N LEU A 12 -29.38 0.21 -28.85
CA LEU A 12 -28.07 0.14 -29.50
C LEU A 12 -26.99 0.84 -28.67
N LEU A 13 -27.25 2.07 -28.20
CA LEU A 13 -26.34 2.78 -27.31
C LEU A 13 -26.06 1.97 -26.04
N GLY A 14 -27.10 1.45 -25.40
CA GLY A 14 -26.97 0.59 -24.22
C GLY A 14 -26.10 -0.66 -24.48
N ALA A 15 -26.28 -1.31 -25.63
CA ALA A 15 -25.48 -2.47 -26.03
C ALA A 15 -24.02 -2.11 -26.29
N LEU A 16 -23.75 -0.98 -26.97
CA LEU A 16 -22.39 -0.49 -27.21
C LEU A 16 -21.65 -0.20 -25.89
N PHE A 17 -22.35 0.41 -24.93
CA PHE A 17 -21.81 0.64 -23.58
C PHE A 17 -21.60 -0.66 -22.82
N TYR A 18 -22.58 -1.58 -22.83
CA TYR A 18 -22.53 -2.86 -22.12
C TYR A 18 -21.35 -3.72 -22.59
N HIS A 19 -21.13 -3.79 -23.92
CA HIS A 19 -20.03 -4.54 -24.51
C HIS A 19 -18.69 -3.78 -24.52
N ARG A 20 -18.62 -2.59 -23.91
CA ARG A 20 -17.41 -1.76 -23.82
C ARG A 20 -16.73 -1.54 -25.18
N VAL A 21 -17.54 -1.35 -26.22
CA VAL A 21 -17.04 -1.13 -27.58
C VAL A 21 -16.24 0.18 -27.61
N SER A 22 -15.12 0.20 -28.35
CA SER A 22 -14.27 1.39 -28.41
C SER A 22 -15.05 2.62 -28.90
N LEU A 23 -14.68 3.80 -28.42
CA LEU A 23 -15.38 5.06 -28.75
C LEU A 23 -15.43 5.32 -30.27
N PHE A 24 -14.33 5.01 -30.96
CA PHE A 24 -14.24 5.15 -32.41
C PHE A 24 -15.20 4.22 -33.14
N LEU A 25 -15.21 2.94 -32.77
CA LEU A 25 -16.10 1.96 -33.40
C LEU A 25 -17.57 2.25 -33.07
N SER A 26 -17.86 2.65 -31.83
CA SER A 26 -19.20 3.08 -31.41
C SER A 26 -19.70 4.29 -32.22
N SER A 27 -18.81 5.25 -32.50
CA SER A 27 -19.12 6.43 -33.31
C SER A 27 -19.42 6.06 -34.75
N LEU A 28 -18.65 5.13 -35.33
CA LEU A 28 -18.89 4.61 -36.68
C LEU A 28 -20.24 3.88 -36.76
N ILE A 29 -20.53 3.02 -35.78
CA ILE A 29 -21.80 2.27 -35.70
C ILE A 29 -22.99 3.23 -35.59
N LEU A 30 -22.88 4.29 -34.79
CA LEU A 30 -23.95 5.29 -34.65
C LEU A 30 -24.19 6.08 -35.94
N LEU A 31 -23.12 6.46 -36.65
CA LEU A 31 -23.25 7.13 -37.96
C LEU A 31 -23.89 6.19 -38.99
N ALA A 32 -23.46 4.93 -39.05
CA ALA A 32 -24.03 3.94 -39.96
C ALA A 32 -25.51 3.64 -39.64
N TRP A 33 -25.85 3.49 -38.35
CA TRP A 33 -27.22 3.31 -37.88
C TRP A 33 -28.12 4.49 -38.25
N THR A 34 -27.64 5.72 -38.03
CA THR A 34 -28.37 6.95 -38.37
C THR A 34 -28.56 7.08 -39.88
N ALA A 35 -27.56 6.70 -40.68
CA ALA A 35 -27.67 6.69 -42.15
C ALA A 35 -28.71 5.66 -42.62
N ALA A 36 -28.73 4.45 -42.05
CA ALA A 36 -29.70 3.41 -42.38
C ALA A 36 -31.13 3.85 -42.07
N LEU A 37 -31.36 4.49 -40.92
CA LEU A 37 -32.66 5.08 -40.56
C LEU A 37 -33.05 6.25 -41.48
N GLY A 38 -32.06 7.01 -41.96
CA GLY A 38 -32.24 8.07 -42.96
C GLY A 38 -32.71 7.53 -44.31
N VAL A 39 -32.05 6.48 -44.82
CA VAL A 39 -32.42 5.81 -46.08
C VAL A 39 -33.78 5.14 -45.99
N ALA A 40 -34.12 4.56 -44.83
CA ALA A 40 -35.42 3.96 -44.58
C ALA A 40 -36.57 4.99 -44.45
N GLY A 41 -36.29 6.29 -44.57
CA GLY A 41 -37.26 7.37 -44.44
C GLY A 41 -37.82 7.54 -43.02
N LEU A 42 -37.23 6.87 -42.03
CA LEU A 42 -37.66 6.94 -40.64
C LEU A 42 -37.19 8.24 -40.00
N TRP A 43 -35.95 8.65 -40.31
CA TRP A 43 -35.31 9.87 -39.82
C TRP A 43 -34.83 10.75 -40.98
N SER A 44 -34.55 12.03 -40.72
CA SER A 44 -33.93 12.89 -41.73
C SER A 44 -32.44 12.54 -41.89
N ILE A 45 -32.00 12.30 -43.12
CA ILE A 45 -30.60 12.03 -43.43
C ILE A 45 -29.67 13.17 -43.00
N TRP A 46 -30.19 14.40 -42.92
CA TRP A 46 -29.47 15.57 -42.45
C TRP A 46 -29.03 15.47 -40.98
N LEU A 47 -29.60 14.55 -40.19
CA LEU A 47 -29.15 14.29 -38.80
C LEU A 47 -27.72 13.75 -38.72
N LEU A 48 -27.15 13.24 -39.81
CA LEU A 48 -25.75 12.81 -39.86
C LEU A 48 -24.78 13.97 -39.60
N VAL A 49 -25.09 15.18 -40.07
CA VAL A 49 -24.22 16.36 -39.94
C VAL A 49 -24.06 16.79 -38.47
N PRO A 50 -25.13 17.10 -37.71
CA PRO A 50 -24.99 17.45 -36.30
C PRO A 50 -24.42 16.29 -35.48
N LEU A 51 -24.76 15.04 -35.80
CA LEU A 51 -24.18 13.88 -35.12
C LEU A 51 -22.66 13.79 -35.33
N ALA A 52 -22.18 13.96 -36.56
CA ALA A 52 -20.74 13.98 -36.85
C ALA A 52 -20.02 15.13 -36.13
N ILE A 53 -20.61 16.34 -36.13
CA ILE A 53 -20.08 17.50 -35.41
C ILE A 53 -19.92 17.20 -33.92
N ILE A 54 -20.88 16.50 -33.31
CA ILE A 54 -20.81 16.09 -31.90
C ILE A 54 -19.73 15.01 -31.71
N LEU A 55 -19.64 13.99 -32.56
CA LEU A 55 -18.74 12.85 -32.35
C LEU A 55 -17.26 13.16 -32.62
N VAL A 56 -16.95 14.13 -33.49
CA VAL A 56 -15.57 14.49 -33.85
C VAL A 56 -14.74 14.95 -32.63
N PRO A 57 -15.20 15.91 -31.80
CA PRO A 57 -14.51 16.29 -30.57
C PRO A 57 -14.26 15.14 -29.58
N PHE A 58 -15.12 14.12 -29.54
CA PHE A 58 -14.95 12.96 -28.66
C PHE A 58 -13.87 12.00 -29.17
N ASN A 59 -13.73 11.84 -30.48
CA ASN A 59 -12.77 10.91 -31.09
C ASN A 59 -11.36 11.51 -31.24
N LEU A 60 -11.25 12.82 -31.39
CA LEU A 60 -9.96 13.51 -31.49
C LEU A 60 -9.40 13.79 -30.10
N THR A 61 -8.38 13.01 -29.70
CA THR A 61 -7.77 13.08 -28.34
C THR A 61 -7.42 14.50 -27.87
N PRO A 62 -6.79 15.38 -28.69
CA PRO A 62 -6.49 16.75 -28.26
C PRO A 62 -7.76 17.57 -27.97
N MET A 63 -8.79 17.44 -28.81
CA MET A 63 -10.07 18.15 -28.64
C MET A 63 -10.87 17.60 -27.45
N ARG A 64 -10.93 16.27 -27.30
CA ARG A 64 -11.60 15.64 -26.15
C ARG A 64 -11.00 16.15 -24.84
N LYS A 65 -9.66 16.22 -24.76
CA LYS A 65 -8.96 16.70 -23.57
C LYS A 65 -9.30 18.15 -23.26
N SER A 66 -9.23 19.05 -24.24
CA SER A 66 -9.42 20.49 -24.01
C SER A 66 -10.89 20.89 -23.82
N MET A 67 -11.81 20.28 -24.60
CA MET A 67 -13.22 20.69 -24.65
C MET A 67 -14.11 19.91 -23.67
N ILE A 68 -13.75 18.68 -23.31
CA ILE A 68 -14.63 17.78 -22.53
C ILE A 68 -13.93 17.38 -21.23
N SER A 69 -12.82 16.65 -21.30
CA SER A 69 -12.20 16.06 -20.12
C SER A 69 -11.68 17.11 -19.12
N ALA A 70 -10.99 18.16 -19.57
CA ALA A 70 -10.45 19.18 -18.67
C ALA A 70 -11.54 20.03 -17.98
N PRO A 71 -12.59 20.51 -18.68
CA PRO A 71 -13.73 21.17 -18.02
C PRO A 71 -14.45 20.27 -17.00
N VAL A 72 -14.74 19.01 -17.36
CA VAL A 72 -15.38 18.05 -16.45
C VAL A 72 -14.51 17.80 -15.21
N PHE A 73 -13.21 17.58 -15.41
CA PHE A 73 -12.26 17.39 -14.32
C PHE A 73 -12.17 18.62 -13.40
N ARG A 74 -12.17 19.84 -13.95
CA ARG A 74 -12.20 21.09 -13.16
C ARG A 74 -13.46 21.20 -12.30
N GLY A 75 -14.60 20.74 -12.80
CA GLY A 75 -15.84 20.67 -12.02
C GLY A 75 -15.73 19.64 -10.90
N PHE A 76 -15.31 18.41 -11.23
CA PHE A 76 -15.16 17.32 -10.27
C PHE A 76 -14.16 17.66 -9.14
N ARG A 77 -13.07 18.34 -9.47
CA ARG A 77 -12.04 18.78 -8.51
C ARG A 77 -12.60 19.66 -7.39
N LYS A 78 -13.70 20.38 -7.61
CA LYS A 78 -14.35 21.20 -6.57
C LYS A 78 -15.09 20.38 -5.52
N VAL A 79 -15.44 19.13 -5.84
CA VAL A 79 -16.22 18.23 -4.98
C VAL A 79 -15.31 17.26 -4.23
N MET A 80 -14.07 17.08 -4.67
CA MET A 80 -13.11 16.24 -3.96
C MET A 80 -12.70 16.92 -2.65
N PRO A 81 -12.75 16.22 -1.50
CA PRO A 81 -12.27 16.77 -0.25
C PRO A 81 -10.78 17.16 -0.38
N PRO A 82 -10.36 18.33 0.15
CA PRO A 82 -8.96 18.67 0.20
C PRO A 82 -8.24 17.68 1.12
N MET A 83 -7.15 17.11 0.63
CA MET A 83 -6.25 16.30 1.42
C MET A 83 -5.62 17.16 2.53
N SER A 84 -5.60 16.65 3.76
CA SER A 84 -4.96 17.34 4.86
C SER A 84 -3.45 17.48 4.61
N ARG A 85 -2.77 18.41 5.29
CA ARG A 85 -1.32 18.58 5.13
C ARG A 85 -0.57 17.29 5.51
N THR A 86 -1.03 16.61 6.56
CA THR A 86 -0.45 15.37 7.06
C THR A 86 -0.70 14.19 6.13
N GLU A 87 -1.90 14.04 5.58
CA GLU A 87 -2.20 13.02 4.55
C GLU A 87 -1.32 13.21 3.31
N LYS A 88 -1.10 14.47 2.92
CA LYS A 88 -0.24 14.78 1.78
C LYS A 88 1.22 14.44 2.06
N GLU A 89 1.75 14.81 3.22
CA GLU A 89 3.12 14.47 3.64
C GLU A 89 3.31 12.94 3.71
N ALA A 90 2.32 12.19 4.21
CA ALA A 90 2.35 10.73 4.23
C ALA A 90 2.35 10.11 2.83
N ILE A 91 1.57 10.65 1.89
CA ILE A 91 1.55 10.19 0.49
C ILE A 91 2.86 10.56 -0.23
N ASP A 92 3.38 11.76 0.00
CA ASP A 92 4.62 12.25 -0.61
C ASP A 92 5.86 11.51 -0.07
N ALA A 93 5.79 10.96 1.16
CA ALA A 93 6.82 10.08 1.72
C ALA A 93 6.84 8.68 1.07
N GLY A 94 5.74 8.29 0.42
CA GLY A 94 5.61 7.02 -0.28
C GLY A 94 6.30 7.02 -1.65
N THR A 95 6.67 5.82 -2.12
CA THR A 95 7.08 5.61 -3.51
C THR A 95 5.94 4.96 -4.28
N THR A 96 5.88 5.18 -5.60
CA THR A 96 4.93 4.49 -6.48
C THR A 96 5.64 3.35 -7.19
N TRP A 97 5.04 2.17 -7.17
CA TRP A 97 5.57 0.96 -7.78
C TRP A 97 4.82 0.68 -9.09
N TRP A 98 4.44 -0.56 -9.36
CA TRP A 98 3.74 -0.92 -10.59
C TRP A 98 2.26 -0.50 -10.58
N GLU A 99 1.64 -0.42 -9.41
CA GLU A 99 0.28 0.08 -9.24
C GLU A 99 0.11 1.51 -9.76
N GLY A 100 1.17 2.33 -9.76
CA GLY A 100 1.16 3.64 -10.40
C GLY A 100 0.75 3.58 -11.88
N ASP A 101 1.24 2.58 -12.62
CA ASP A 101 0.92 2.39 -14.04
C ASP A 101 -0.55 1.93 -14.22
N LEU A 102 -1.04 1.12 -13.26
CA LEU A 102 -2.42 0.67 -13.21
C LEU A 102 -3.38 1.85 -13.01
N PHE A 103 -3.11 2.74 -12.04
CA PHE A 103 -3.93 3.92 -11.76
C PHE A 103 -3.88 4.98 -12.87
N GLN A 104 -2.79 5.01 -13.66
CA GLN A 104 -2.70 5.84 -14.87
C GLN A 104 -3.51 5.29 -16.06
N GLY A 105 -4.09 4.08 -15.93
CA GLY A 105 -4.84 3.41 -17.00
C GLY A 105 -3.95 2.92 -18.15
N LYS A 106 -2.65 2.75 -17.91
CA LYS A 106 -1.66 2.26 -18.88
C LYS A 106 -0.70 1.27 -18.22
N PRO A 107 -1.19 0.12 -17.71
CA PRO A 107 -0.35 -0.84 -17.01
C PRO A 107 0.74 -1.39 -17.94
N ASP A 108 2.01 -1.28 -17.53
CA ASP A 108 3.11 -1.99 -18.17
C ASP A 108 3.27 -3.38 -17.53
N TRP A 109 2.67 -4.39 -18.15
CA TRP A 109 2.75 -5.76 -17.65
C TRP A 109 4.17 -6.32 -17.71
N LYS A 110 5.02 -5.87 -18.64
CA LYS A 110 6.41 -6.35 -18.71
C LYS A 110 7.20 -5.89 -17.49
N LYS A 111 7.00 -4.65 -17.04
CA LYS A 111 7.57 -4.15 -15.79
C LYS A 111 7.19 -5.05 -14.61
N LEU A 112 5.90 -5.41 -14.46
CA LEU A 112 5.45 -6.31 -13.39
C LEU A 112 6.11 -7.69 -13.45
N HIS A 113 6.15 -8.30 -14.63
CA HIS A 113 6.66 -9.66 -14.80
C HIS A 113 8.20 -9.74 -14.68
N ASN A 114 8.89 -8.61 -14.87
CA ASN A 114 10.34 -8.51 -14.77
C ASN A 114 10.85 -8.20 -13.36
N TYR A 115 9.98 -8.01 -12.35
CA TYR A 115 10.46 -7.91 -10.98
C TYR A 115 11.18 -9.19 -10.57
N PRO A 116 12.38 -9.08 -9.97
CA PRO A 116 13.14 -10.26 -9.59
C PRO A 116 12.35 -11.05 -8.54
N GLN A 117 12.32 -12.38 -8.71
CA GLN A 117 11.76 -13.23 -7.69
C GLN A 117 12.65 -13.18 -6.45
N PRO A 118 12.13 -12.82 -5.28
CA PRO A 118 12.92 -12.78 -4.08
C PRO A 118 13.31 -14.22 -3.68
N GLN A 119 14.57 -14.39 -3.29
CA GLN A 119 15.12 -15.67 -2.87
C GLN A 119 15.74 -15.53 -1.50
N LEU A 120 15.67 -16.59 -0.70
CA LEU A 120 16.35 -16.66 0.58
C LEU A 120 17.81 -17.04 0.34
N THR A 121 18.70 -16.39 1.07
CA THR A 121 20.09 -16.85 1.23
C THR A 121 20.11 -18.17 2.00
N ALA A 122 21.22 -18.90 1.94
CA ALA A 122 21.39 -20.14 2.68
C ALA A 122 21.23 -19.94 4.20
N GLU A 123 21.68 -18.80 4.74
CA GLU A 123 21.57 -18.45 6.15
C GLU A 123 20.11 -18.19 6.56
N GLU A 124 19.37 -17.40 5.76
CA GLU A 124 17.95 -17.13 6.01
C GLU A 124 17.10 -18.41 5.89
N GLN A 125 17.40 -19.27 4.91
CA GLN A 125 16.74 -20.56 4.76
C GLN A 125 17.02 -21.47 5.96
N ALA A 126 18.28 -21.55 6.42
CA ALA A 126 18.64 -22.32 7.60
C ALA A 126 17.97 -21.78 8.88
N PHE A 127 17.79 -20.46 8.99
CA PHE A 127 17.03 -19.86 10.09
C PHE A 127 15.56 -20.29 10.06
N LEU A 128 14.95 -20.28 8.88
CA LEU A 128 13.55 -20.68 8.67
C LEU A 128 13.33 -22.18 8.95
N ASP A 129 14.28 -23.03 8.58
CA ASP A 129 14.17 -24.50 8.70
C ASP A 129 14.60 -25.03 10.07
N GLY A 130 15.35 -24.25 10.85
CA GLY A 130 15.79 -24.60 12.20
C GLY A 130 15.09 -23.74 13.25
N PRO A 131 15.66 -22.59 13.63
CA PRO A 131 15.13 -21.72 14.67
C PRO A 131 13.61 -21.49 14.61
N VAL A 132 13.07 -21.17 13.43
CA VAL A 132 11.63 -20.87 13.28
C VAL A 132 10.76 -22.11 13.46
N GLU A 133 11.17 -23.27 12.96
CA GLU A 133 10.45 -24.54 13.21
C GLU A 133 10.37 -24.85 14.70
N GLU A 134 11.46 -24.65 15.42
CA GLU A 134 11.48 -24.90 16.86
C GLU A 134 10.58 -23.92 17.62
N ALA A 135 10.61 -22.63 17.27
CA ALA A 135 9.71 -21.64 17.86
C ALA A 135 8.23 -22.01 17.60
N CYS A 136 7.91 -22.47 16.39
CA CYS A 136 6.59 -23.01 16.06
C CYS A 136 6.23 -24.24 16.90
N ARG A 137 7.16 -25.15 17.15
CA ARG A 137 6.95 -26.35 17.96
C ARG A 137 6.73 -26.03 19.44
N MET A 138 7.43 -25.04 19.97
CA MET A 138 7.31 -24.57 21.35
C MET A 138 5.99 -23.80 21.59
N ALA A 139 5.39 -23.26 20.54
CA ALA A 139 4.19 -22.44 20.65
C ALA A 139 2.91 -23.27 20.75
N ASN A 140 2.12 -22.97 21.78
CA ASN A 140 0.74 -23.44 21.91
C ASN A 140 -0.19 -22.22 21.94
N ASP A 141 -0.93 -21.99 20.86
CA ASP A 141 -1.75 -20.79 20.71
C ASP A 141 -2.83 -20.66 21.78
N PHE A 142 -3.45 -21.77 22.21
CA PHE A 142 -4.46 -21.73 23.26
C PHE A 142 -3.87 -21.28 24.59
N GLN A 143 -2.70 -21.84 24.97
CA GLN A 143 -1.99 -21.44 26.17
C GLN A 143 -1.59 -19.95 26.12
N ILE A 144 -1.05 -19.50 24.98
CA ILE A 144 -0.64 -18.12 24.77
C ILE A 144 -1.82 -17.16 24.93
N THR A 145 -2.95 -17.46 24.30
CA THR A 145 -4.07 -16.53 24.17
C THR A 145 -5.07 -16.59 25.32
N HIS A 146 -5.34 -17.77 25.88
CA HIS A 146 -6.43 -17.98 26.86
C HIS A 146 -5.94 -18.25 28.28
N GLU A 147 -4.73 -18.76 28.47
CA GLU A 147 -4.21 -19.11 29.80
C GLU A 147 -3.22 -18.06 30.32
N LEU A 148 -2.23 -17.68 29.50
CA LEU A 148 -1.16 -16.78 29.89
C LEU A 148 -1.42 -15.33 29.51
N ALA A 149 -2.13 -15.10 28.40
CA ALA A 149 -2.19 -13.81 27.72
C ALA A 149 -0.78 -13.23 27.41
N ASP A 150 0.21 -14.10 27.23
CA ASP A 150 1.61 -13.81 26.94
C ASP A 150 2.28 -15.08 26.36
N LEU A 151 3.48 -14.96 25.80
CA LEU A 151 4.29 -16.11 25.40
C LEU A 151 4.86 -16.83 26.63
N PRO A 152 4.98 -18.18 26.61
CA PRO A 152 5.67 -18.90 27.67
C PRO A 152 7.11 -18.40 27.89
N PRO A 153 7.61 -18.34 29.14
CA PRO A 153 8.95 -17.83 29.44
C PRO A 153 10.08 -18.52 28.66
N GLU A 154 9.97 -19.82 28.42
CA GLU A 154 10.89 -20.61 27.62
C GLU A 154 10.89 -20.19 26.15
N LEU A 155 9.73 -19.88 25.58
CA LEU A 155 9.60 -19.36 24.22
C LEU A 155 10.20 -17.96 24.15
N TRP A 156 9.92 -17.10 25.13
CA TRP A 156 10.58 -15.78 25.23
C TRP A 156 12.11 -15.89 25.28
N ALA A 157 12.65 -16.80 26.09
CA ALA A 157 14.09 -17.03 26.19
C ALA A 157 14.68 -17.49 24.85
N TYR A 158 14.03 -18.47 24.21
CA TYR A 158 14.42 -19.00 22.92
C TYR A 158 14.44 -17.92 21.82
N LEU A 159 13.39 -17.11 21.72
CA LEU A 159 13.31 -16.03 20.73
C LEU A 159 14.43 -15.00 20.90
N LYS A 160 14.79 -14.65 22.15
CA LYS A 160 15.92 -13.73 22.44
C LYS A 160 17.26 -14.35 22.08
N GLU A 161 17.49 -15.60 22.49
CA GLU A 161 18.73 -16.33 22.23
C GLU A 161 19.01 -16.43 20.72
N HIS A 162 17.97 -16.74 19.94
CA HIS A 162 18.04 -16.88 18.50
C HIS A 162 17.79 -15.58 17.71
N ARG A 163 17.76 -14.42 18.39
CA ARG A 163 17.69 -13.08 17.76
C ARG A 163 16.46 -12.84 16.88
N PHE A 164 15.32 -13.43 17.23
CA PHE A 164 14.07 -13.22 16.50
C PHE A 164 13.63 -11.75 16.47
N PHE A 165 14.02 -10.94 17.46
CA PHE A 165 13.68 -9.51 17.54
C PHE A 165 14.67 -8.58 16.80
N ALA A 166 15.62 -9.14 16.07
CA ALA A 166 16.74 -8.41 15.50
C ALA A 166 17.13 -8.89 14.09
N MET A 167 16.15 -9.39 13.33
CA MET A 167 16.34 -9.86 11.97
C MET A 167 16.82 -8.74 11.05
N ILE A 168 16.29 -7.52 11.21
CA ILE A 168 16.63 -6.36 10.34
C ILE A 168 17.82 -5.52 10.86
N ILE A 169 18.30 -5.79 12.07
CA ILE A 169 19.44 -5.07 12.62
C ILE A 169 20.70 -5.59 11.91
N LYS A 170 21.59 -4.68 11.49
CA LYS A 170 22.83 -5.06 10.82
C LYS A 170 23.73 -5.95 11.69
N LYS A 171 24.50 -6.82 11.05
CA LYS A 171 25.42 -7.74 11.75
C LYS A 171 26.49 -7.02 12.57
N GLU A 172 26.91 -5.82 12.15
CA GLU A 172 27.88 -4.99 12.89
C GLU A 172 27.40 -4.62 14.30
N TYR A 173 26.08 -4.52 14.51
CA TYR A 173 25.46 -4.30 15.82
C TYR A 173 24.98 -5.60 16.48
N GLY A 174 25.29 -6.76 15.90
CA GLY A 174 24.88 -8.06 16.40
C GLY A 174 23.46 -8.48 15.98
N GLY A 175 22.84 -7.87 14.98
CA GLY A 175 21.62 -8.42 14.39
C GLY A 175 21.90 -9.54 13.38
N LEU A 176 20.89 -9.91 12.60
CA LEU A 176 21.00 -10.94 11.56
C LEU A 176 21.12 -10.37 10.14
N GLU A 177 20.72 -9.11 9.92
CA GLU A 177 20.74 -8.44 8.62
C GLU A 177 20.02 -9.21 7.51
N PHE A 178 18.87 -9.78 7.85
CA PHE A 178 18.02 -10.50 6.94
C PHE A 178 17.24 -9.55 6.03
N SER A 179 16.95 -10.03 4.82
CA SER A 179 16.11 -9.35 3.85
C SER A 179 14.66 -9.23 4.33
N ALA A 180 13.95 -8.22 3.80
CA ALA A 180 12.51 -8.09 4.01
C ALA A 180 11.72 -9.35 3.58
N TYR A 181 12.25 -10.09 2.59
CA TYR A 181 11.64 -11.35 2.16
C TYR A 181 11.81 -12.45 3.21
N ALA A 182 13.00 -12.61 3.79
CA ALA A 182 13.22 -13.55 4.88
C ALA A 182 12.35 -13.21 6.10
N GLN A 183 12.32 -11.95 6.51
CA GLN A 183 11.40 -11.49 7.56
C GLN A 183 9.95 -11.88 7.24
N SER A 184 9.47 -11.60 6.03
CA SER A 184 8.11 -11.97 5.61
C SER A 184 7.85 -13.47 5.71
N ARG A 185 8.81 -14.32 5.30
CA ARG A 185 8.69 -15.79 5.40
C ARG A 185 8.70 -16.30 6.84
N VAL A 186 9.54 -15.74 7.70
CA VAL A 186 9.54 -16.04 9.14
C VAL A 186 8.18 -15.72 9.74
N LEU A 187 7.67 -14.50 9.54
CA LEU A 187 6.39 -14.08 10.09
C LEU A 187 5.21 -14.89 9.53
N GLN A 188 5.22 -15.21 8.24
CA GLN A 188 4.21 -16.07 7.61
C GLN A 188 4.16 -17.45 8.28
N LYS A 189 5.32 -18.05 8.56
CA LYS A 189 5.40 -19.37 9.21
C LYS A 189 4.92 -19.33 10.65
N LEU A 190 5.39 -18.36 11.44
CA LEU A 190 4.94 -18.16 12.83
C LEU A 190 3.42 -17.93 12.91
N SER A 191 2.87 -17.13 11.98
CA SER A 191 1.43 -16.83 11.91
C SER A 191 0.57 -18.08 11.66
N GLY A 192 1.15 -19.12 11.04
CA GLY A 192 0.47 -20.40 10.85
C GLY A 192 0.23 -21.17 12.15
N VAL A 193 0.93 -20.82 13.24
CA VAL A 193 0.78 -21.44 14.56
C VAL A 193 0.11 -20.49 15.55
N SER A 194 0.58 -19.24 15.65
CA SER A 194 0.00 -18.23 16.55
C SER A 194 0.18 -16.82 16.01
N GLY A 195 -0.93 -16.08 15.92
CA GLY A 195 -0.91 -14.67 15.56
C GLY A 195 -0.19 -13.80 16.59
N ILE A 196 -0.28 -14.16 17.88
CA ILE A 196 0.41 -13.45 18.97
C ILE A 196 1.92 -13.64 18.87
N LEU A 197 2.40 -14.87 18.62
CA LEU A 197 3.82 -15.10 18.39
C LEU A 197 4.33 -14.30 17.19
N ALA A 198 3.60 -14.33 16.08
CA ALA A 198 3.98 -13.62 14.87
C ALA A 198 4.05 -12.10 15.09
N ILE A 199 3.08 -11.48 15.78
CA ILE A 199 3.11 -10.03 16.00
C ILE A 199 4.18 -9.61 17.00
N THR A 200 4.41 -10.41 18.06
CA THR A 200 5.47 -10.16 19.04
C THR A 200 6.86 -10.19 18.40
N VAL A 201 7.09 -11.10 17.46
CA VAL A 201 8.33 -11.13 16.65
C VAL A 201 8.32 -10.03 15.57
N GLY A 202 7.16 -9.74 14.97
CA GLY A 202 7.03 -8.84 13.84
C GLY A 202 7.30 -7.39 14.19
N VAL A 203 6.72 -6.87 15.27
CA VAL A 203 6.78 -5.45 15.63
C VAL A 203 8.23 -4.94 15.76
N PRO A 204 9.15 -5.58 16.51
CA PRO A 204 10.54 -5.15 16.59
C PRO A 204 11.28 -5.10 15.24
N ASN A 205 10.82 -5.88 14.25
CA ASN A 205 11.47 -6.01 12.95
C ASN A 205 10.83 -5.17 11.83
N SER A 206 9.72 -4.47 12.07
CA SER A 206 9.04 -3.65 11.04
C SER A 206 8.71 -2.24 11.50
N LEU A 207 8.24 -2.09 12.73
CA LEU A 207 7.87 -0.81 13.33
C LEU A 207 8.75 -0.49 14.53
N GLY A 208 9.74 -1.35 14.80
CA GLY A 208 10.64 -1.22 15.93
C GLY A 208 11.64 -0.08 15.75
N PRO A 209 12.15 0.48 16.86
CA PRO A 209 13.18 1.50 16.86
C PRO A 209 14.48 1.01 16.22
N GLY A 210 14.68 -0.30 16.00
CA GLY A 210 15.85 -0.81 15.29
C GLY A 210 15.99 -0.20 13.89
N GLU A 211 14.90 -0.11 13.12
CA GLU A 211 14.92 0.54 11.79
C GLU A 211 15.19 2.05 11.94
N LEU A 212 14.42 2.73 12.80
CA LEU A 212 14.52 4.17 12.99
C LEU A 212 15.90 4.62 13.51
N LEU A 213 16.48 3.88 14.46
CA LEU A 213 17.82 4.14 14.99
C LEU A 213 18.89 3.94 13.92
N GLN A 214 18.76 2.91 13.06
CA GLN A 214 19.71 2.69 11.97
C GLN A 214 19.69 3.82 10.95
N HIS A 215 18.51 4.37 10.63
CA HIS A 215 18.35 5.44 9.64
C HIS A 215 18.60 6.84 10.20
N TYR A 216 18.14 7.13 11.41
CA TYR A 216 18.07 8.49 11.97
C TYR A 216 18.80 8.67 13.29
N GLY A 217 19.25 7.59 13.93
CA GLY A 217 19.99 7.68 15.19
C GLY A 217 21.38 8.30 15.01
N THR A 218 21.88 8.96 16.05
CA THR A 218 23.30 9.33 16.12
C THR A 218 24.16 8.09 16.29
N GLU A 219 25.46 8.20 16.04
CA GLU A 219 26.38 7.07 16.23
C GLU A 219 26.41 6.59 17.68
N GLU A 220 26.31 7.50 18.65
CA GLU A 220 26.22 7.16 20.07
C GLU A 220 24.94 6.37 20.37
N GLN A 221 23.79 6.80 19.82
CA GLN A 221 22.51 6.10 19.97
C GLN A 221 22.56 4.71 19.34
N LYS A 222 23.09 4.58 18.11
CA LYS A 222 23.22 3.29 17.42
C LYS A 222 24.09 2.32 18.21
N ASN A 223 25.29 2.77 18.62
CA ASN A 223 26.25 1.96 19.36
C ASN A 223 25.75 1.56 20.76
N HIS A 224 24.88 2.37 21.36
CA HIS A 224 24.27 2.05 22.65
C HIS A 224 23.09 1.09 22.51
N TYR A 225 22.08 1.43 21.70
CA TYR A 225 20.79 0.75 21.69
C TYR A 225 20.76 -0.49 20.78
N LEU A 226 21.32 -0.43 19.57
CA LEU A 226 21.19 -1.53 18.60
C LEU A 226 21.76 -2.86 19.13
N PRO A 227 22.94 -2.90 19.80
CA PRO A 227 23.44 -4.15 20.39
C PRO A 227 22.61 -4.69 21.55
N ARG A 228 21.86 -3.83 22.25
CA ARG A 228 20.98 -4.22 23.36
C ARG A 228 19.68 -4.81 22.84
N LEU A 229 19.10 -4.17 21.83
CA LEU A 229 17.96 -4.68 21.06
C LEU A 229 18.30 -6.02 20.39
N ALA A 230 19.49 -6.10 19.78
CA ALA A 230 19.94 -7.31 19.09
C ALA A 230 20.02 -8.56 19.98
N ARG A 231 20.36 -8.35 21.26
CA ARG A 231 20.44 -9.42 22.28
C ARG A 231 19.11 -9.65 23.02
N GLY A 232 18.06 -8.89 22.70
CA GLY A 232 16.80 -8.92 23.43
C GLY A 232 16.91 -8.49 24.89
N GLN A 233 17.91 -7.68 25.24
CA GLN A 233 18.03 -7.07 26.58
C GLN A 233 16.93 -6.02 26.80
N GLU A 234 16.53 -5.38 25.70
CA GLU A 234 15.43 -4.44 25.62
C GLU A 234 14.49 -4.95 24.54
N ILE A 235 13.19 -4.97 24.84
CA ILE A 235 12.14 -5.29 23.87
C ILE A 235 11.46 -3.97 23.52
N PRO A 236 11.52 -3.55 22.26
CA PRO A 236 11.00 -2.24 21.89
C PRO A 236 9.49 -2.24 21.70
N CYS A 237 8.90 -1.06 21.87
CA CYS A 237 7.52 -0.77 21.48
C CYS A 237 7.47 0.46 20.56
N PHE A 238 6.41 0.55 19.74
CA PHE A 238 6.13 1.71 18.91
C PHE A 238 4.91 2.44 19.46
N ALA A 239 5.16 3.53 20.20
CA ALA A 239 4.14 4.29 20.90
C ALA A 239 3.63 5.44 20.01
N LEU A 240 2.66 5.16 19.15
CA LEU A 240 2.03 6.15 18.26
C LEU A 240 0.53 6.34 18.53
N THR A 241 -0.21 5.25 18.75
CA THR A 241 -1.67 5.32 18.94
C THR A 241 -2.02 5.91 20.31
N SER A 242 -2.98 6.85 20.33
CA SER A 242 -3.58 7.41 21.54
C SER A 242 -5.09 7.13 21.60
N PRO A 243 -5.78 7.39 22.72
CA PRO A 243 -7.24 7.25 22.79
C PRO A 243 -7.99 8.09 21.73
N GLU A 244 -7.42 9.21 21.31
CA GLU A 244 -7.99 10.17 20.37
C GLU A 244 -7.44 10.03 18.93
N ALA A 245 -6.31 9.33 18.74
CA ALA A 245 -5.60 9.25 17.46
C ALA A 245 -5.20 7.82 17.09
N GLY A 246 -5.63 7.38 15.91
CA GLY A 246 -5.33 6.06 15.33
C GLY A 246 -5.03 6.17 13.84
N SER A 247 -6.06 6.06 12.99
CA SER A 247 -5.91 6.22 11.53
C SER A 247 -5.39 7.60 11.13
N ASP A 248 -5.81 8.65 11.84
CA ASP A 248 -5.20 9.99 11.74
C ASP A 248 -4.08 10.12 12.78
N ALA A 249 -2.94 9.49 12.52
CA ALA A 249 -1.79 9.52 13.42
C ALA A 249 -1.25 10.95 13.66
N GLY A 250 -1.50 11.88 12.71
CA GLY A 250 -1.10 13.27 12.84
C GLY A 250 -1.92 14.07 13.86
N ALA A 251 -3.06 13.52 14.30
CA ALA A 251 -3.91 14.12 15.32
C ALA A 251 -3.53 13.73 16.76
N ILE A 252 -2.37 13.10 16.98
CA ILE A 252 -1.88 12.74 18.31
C ILE A 252 -1.83 13.98 19.22
N PRO A 253 -2.48 13.98 20.40
CA PRO A 253 -2.55 15.15 21.27
C PRO A 253 -1.28 15.33 22.12
N ASP A 254 -0.43 14.31 22.19
CA ASP A 254 0.82 14.30 22.93
C ASP A 254 1.75 15.43 22.45
N THR A 255 2.28 16.19 23.41
CA THR A 255 3.20 17.30 23.14
C THR A 255 4.52 17.10 23.88
N GLY A 256 5.62 17.32 23.17
CA GLY A 256 6.96 17.42 23.75
C GLY A 256 7.41 18.87 23.77
N VAL A 257 7.77 19.39 24.93
CA VAL A 257 8.36 20.73 25.05
C VAL A 257 9.86 20.56 25.22
N VAL A 258 10.61 21.01 24.20
CA VAL A 258 12.06 20.96 24.23
C VAL A 258 12.58 21.88 25.33
N CYS A 259 13.30 21.33 26.30
CA CYS A 259 13.82 22.09 27.45
C CYS A 259 15.25 21.70 27.78
N MET A 260 15.98 22.65 28.38
CA MET A 260 17.31 22.36 28.89
C MET A 260 17.18 21.63 30.24
N GLY A 261 17.84 20.49 30.37
CA GLY A 261 17.85 19.68 31.60
C GLY A 261 19.26 19.22 31.95
N GLU A 262 19.46 18.79 33.19
CA GLU A 262 20.70 18.16 33.61
C GLU A 262 20.58 16.63 33.45
N TRP A 263 21.42 16.04 32.61
CA TRP A 263 21.50 14.60 32.39
C TRP A 263 22.95 14.13 32.57
N GLN A 264 23.17 13.18 33.49
CA GLN A 264 24.51 12.68 33.84
C GLN A 264 25.52 13.80 34.17
N GLY A 265 25.07 14.87 34.83
CA GLY A 265 25.91 16.02 35.21
C GLY A 265 26.22 16.98 34.07
N GLN A 266 25.60 16.82 32.90
CA GLN A 266 25.72 17.74 31.77
C GLN A 266 24.38 18.42 31.47
N GLN A 267 24.45 19.71 31.14
CA GLN A 267 23.32 20.44 30.58
C GLN A 267 23.08 19.97 29.14
N VAL A 268 21.95 19.32 28.91
CA VAL A 268 21.54 18.78 27.62
C VAL A 268 20.19 19.35 27.20
N LEU A 269 19.98 19.44 25.89
CA LEU A 269 18.68 19.74 25.30
C LEU A 269 17.86 18.44 25.27
N GLY A 270 16.74 18.41 26.00
CA GLY A 270 15.77 17.30 26.01
C GLY A 270 14.50 17.66 25.27
#